data_AF-A0A378IYJ9-F1
#
_entry.id   AF-A0A378IYJ9-F1
#
_cell.length_a   1.000
_cell.length_b   1.000
_cell.length_c   1.000
_cell.angle_alpha   90.00
_cell.angle_beta   90.00
_cell.angle_gamma   90.00
#
_symmetry.space_group_name_H-M   'P 1'
#
loop_
_entity.id
_entity.type
_entity.pdbx_description
1 polymer ?
#
loop_
_entity_poly.entity_id
_entity_poly.type
_entity_poly.pdbx_seq_one_letter_code
_entity_poly.pdbx_strand_id
1 'polypeptide(L)'
;MNTLEVMAPPTIGVYLGSSMGNNPSFKNAVISLGKGIAECGYTVVYGGGGTGLMGLLAETVKSFGGKVIGITTEHLAKIEPPSDFLDELHIVGSMYERKRLIHEKSARFIAMPGGIGTFDELFETWCAIKIGVIRKPLGLVNIEGYFNSMIQFVTSCSTHYDFINGQDIKIPTIYDEVSVCIDHLKEGRQGNLFDVSTDVNSDHTNNRYNYSVETFDIS
;
A
#
# COMPACT_ATOMS: atom_id res chain seq x y z
N MET A 1 -34.80 -8.28 18.23
CA MET A 1 -33.98 -8.85 17.15
C MET A 1 -33.39 -7.69 16.38
N ASN A 2 -32.15 -7.33 16.66
CA ASN A 2 -31.46 -6.26 15.94
C ASN A 2 -30.84 -6.92 14.70
N THR A 3 -31.29 -6.52 13.52
CA THR A 3 -30.63 -6.86 12.26
C THR A 3 -29.18 -6.45 12.39
N LEU A 4 -28.27 -7.42 12.45
CA LEU A 4 -26.85 -7.18 12.22
C LEU A 4 -26.76 -6.49 10.87
N GLU A 5 -26.52 -5.18 10.86
CA GLU A 5 -25.94 -4.55 9.68
C GLU A 5 -24.70 -5.37 9.38
N VAL A 6 -24.75 -6.14 8.29
CA VAL A 6 -23.57 -6.83 7.77
C VAL A 6 -22.67 -5.71 7.29
N MET A 7 -21.85 -5.17 8.19
CA MET A 7 -20.83 -4.20 7.84
C MET A 7 -20.00 -4.82 6.72
N ALA A 8 -19.86 -4.10 5.60
CA ALA A 8 -19.06 -4.56 4.49
C ALA A 8 -17.68 -5.01 4.98
N PRO A 9 -17.13 -6.13 4.47
CA PRO A 9 -15.84 -6.62 4.91
C PRO A 9 -14.78 -5.51 4.75
N PRO A 10 -13.91 -5.29 5.76
CA PRO A 10 -12.90 -4.26 5.68
C PRO A 10 -11.95 -4.55 4.52
N THR A 11 -11.49 -3.50 3.85
CA THR A 11 -10.68 -3.61 2.64
C THR A 11 -9.23 -3.21 2.90
N ILE A 12 -8.31 -3.84 2.19
CA ILE A 12 -6.88 -3.55 2.27
C ILE A 12 -6.29 -3.35 0.88
N GLY A 13 -5.76 -2.16 0.65
CA GLY A 13 -4.98 -1.82 -0.53
C GLY A 13 -3.61 -2.48 -0.45
N VAL A 14 -3.20 -3.22 -1.47
CA VAL A 14 -1.86 -3.84 -1.51
C VAL A 14 -1.10 -3.38 -2.74
N TYR A 15 0.04 -2.72 -2.52
CA TYR A 15 1.00 -2.33 -3.55
C TYR A 15 2.14 -3.34 -3.56
N LEU A 16 2.40 -3.99 -4.70
CA LEU A 16 3.42 -5.03 -4.83
C LEU A 16 3.87 -5.20 -6.27
N GLY A 17 5.01 -5.87 -6.48
CA GLY A 17 5.61 -6.02 -7.80
C GLY A 17 4.80 -6.88 -8.78
N SER A 18 4.72 -6.44 -10.04
CA SER A 18 4.26 -7.24 -11.19
C SER A 18 5.26 -8.32 -11.63
N SER A 19 6.45 -8.34 -11.04
CA SER A 19 7.51 -9.35 -11.20
C SER A 19 7.70 -10.16 -9.91
N MET A 20 8.23 -11.38 -10.01
CA MET A 20 8.47 -12.27 -8.85
C MET A 20 9.64 -11.84 -7.95
N GLY A 21 10.57 -11.05 -8.48
CA GLY A 21 11.88 -10.85 -7.86
C GLY A 21 12.78 -12.09 -8.02
N ASN A 22 13.94 -12.07 -7.36
CA ASN A 22 14.95 -13.13 -7.45
C ASN A 22 15.17 -13.88 -6.12
N ASN A 23 14.47 -13.50 -5.06
CA ASN A 23 14.58 -14.12 -3.74
C ASN A 23 13.26 -14.84 -3.39
N PRO A 24 13.29 -16.16 -3.09
CA PRO A 24 12.13 -16.91 -2.63
C PRO A 24 11.42 -16.33 -1.40
N SER A 25 12.12 -15.60 -0.53
CA SER A 25 11.54 -14.94 0.65
C SER A 25 10.39 -14.00 0.27
N PHE A 26 10.45 -13.32 -0.88
CA PHE A 26 9.36 -12.44 -1.34
C PHE A 26 8.10 -13.23 -1.70
N LYS A 27 8.26 -14.36 -2.39
CA LYS A 27 7.15 -15.26 -2.72
C LYS A 27 6.49 -15.78 -1.45
N ASN A 28 7.30 -16.28 -0.51
CA ASN A 28 6.80 -16.84 0.75
C ASN A 28 6.05 -15.78 1.57
N ALA A 29 6.59 -14.56 1.63
CA ALA A 29 5.94 -13.47 2.33
C ALA A 29 4.58 -13.09 1.73
N VAL A 30 4.46 -13.04 0.40
CA VAL A 30 3.17 -12.76 -0.27
C VAL A 30 2.15 -13.88 -0.02
N ILE A 31 2.57 -15.15 -0.01
CA ILE A 31 1.69 -16.27 0.34
C ILE A 31 1.22 -16.14 1.80
N SER A 32 2.14 -15.89 2.73
CA SER A 32 1.81 -15.70 4.14
C SER A 32 0.85 -14.52 4.34
N LEU A 33 1.11 -13.39 3.68
CA LEU A 33 0.27 -12.20 3.76
C LEU A 33 -1.12 -12.47 3.18
N GLY A 34 -1.20 -13.04 1.97
CA GLY A 34 -2.46 -13.33 1.29
C GLY A 34 -3.35 -14.27 2.10
N LYS A 35 -2.75 -15.33 2.66
CA LYS A 35 -3.44 -16.23 3.61
C LYS A 35 -3.95 -15.48 4.83
N GLY A 36 -3.08 -14.70 5.48
CA GLY A 36 -3.44 -13.95 6.69
C GLY A 36 -4.56 -12.93 6.47
N ILE A 37 -4.53 -12.22 5.34
CA ILE A 37 -5.58 -11.27 4.94
C ILE A 37 -6.93 -11.99 4.79
N ALA A 38 -6.94 -13.13 4.08
CA ALA A 38 -8.15 -13.92 3.86
C ALA A 38 -8.72 -14.45 5.19
N GLU A 39 -7.87 -15.01 6.06
CA GLU A 39 -8.27 -15.51 7.39
C GLU A 39 -8.79 -14.41 8.31
N CYS A 40 -8.27 -13.18 8.19
CA CYS A 40 -8.78 -12.01 8.91
C CYS A 40 -10.09 -11.45 8.32
N GLY A 41 -10.58 -12.02 7.21
CA GLY A 41 -11.81 -11.61 6.54
C GLY A 41 -11.73 -10.21 5.92
N TYR A 42 -10.56 -9.80 5.44
CA TYR A 42 -10.39 -8.58 4.65
C TYR A 42 -10.54 -8.88 3.16
N THR A 43 -11.02 -7.88 2.40
CA THR A 43 -11.02 -7.92 0.94
C THR A 43 -9.77 -7.19 0.41
N VAL A 44 -9.01 -7.84 -0.48
CA VAL A 44 -7.87 -7.20 -1.14
C VAL A 44 -8.35 -6.25 -2.22
N VAL A 45 -7.75 -5.07 -2.27
CA VAL A 45 -7.85 -4.10 -3.37
C VAL A 45 -6.43 -3.89 -3.90
N TYR A 46 -6.21 -4.06 -5.20
CA TYR A 46 -4.87 -3.91 -5.78
C TYR A 46 -4.94 -3.54 -7.27
N GLY A 47 -3.77 -3.55 -7.93
CA GLY A 47 -3.60 -3.16 -9.32
C GLY A 47 -4.22 -4.06 -10.39
N GLY A 48 -4.82 -5.21 -10.02
CA GLY A 48 -5.58 -6.08 -10.94
C GLY A 48 -4.77 -7.04 -11.81
N GLY A 49 -3.45 -6.88 -11.90
CA GLY A 49 -2.58 -7.70 -12.74
C GLY A 49 -2.39 -9.14 -12.24
N GLY A 50 -2.30 -10.08 -13.19
CA GLY A 50 -2.20 -11.53 -12.96
C GLY A 50 -0.78 -12.08 -12.95
N THR A 51 0.26 -11.24 -13.02
CA THR A 51 1.66 -11.70 -13.11
C THR A 51 2.46 -11.42 -11.84
N GLY A 52 3.62 -12.06 -11.69
CA GLY A 52 4.54 -11.81 -10.58
C GLY A 52 3.93 -11.99 -9.19
N LEU A 53 4.33 -11.13 -8.25
CA LEU A 53 3.79 -11.14 -6.88
C LEU A 53 2.32 -10.71 -6.83
N MET A 54 1.90 -9.83 -7.76
CA MET A 54 0.51 -9.41 -7.94
C MET A 54 -0.43 -10.59 -8.21
N GLY A 55 -0.13 -11.42 -9.20
CA GLY A 55 -0.91 -12.62 -9.51
C GLY A 55 -0.91 -13.63 -8.36
N LEU A 56 0.25 -13.84 -7.74
CA LEU A 56 0.40 -14.74 -6.60
C LEU A 56 -0.46 -14.32 -5.40
N LEU A 57 -0.54 -13.02 -5.11
CA LEU A 57 -1.40 -12.50 -4.04
C LEU A 57 -2.86 -12.82 -4.33
N ALA A 58 -3.34 -12.53 -5.54
CA ALA A 58 -4.73 -12.77 -5.93
C ALA A 58 -5.07 -14.27 -5.83
N GLU A 59 -4.24 -15.14 -6.41
CA GLU A 59 -4.39 -16.59 -6.33
C GLU A 59 -4.42 -17.08 -4.88
N THR A 60 -3.46 -16.64 -4.06
CA THR A 60 -3.37 -17.05 -2.66
C THR A 60 -4.64 -16.64 -1.91
N VAL A 61 -5.05 -15.38 -1.98
CA VAL A 61 -6.24 -14.89 -1.27
C VAL A 61 -7.48 -15.68 -1.67
N LYS A 62 -7.67 -15.95 -2.97
CA LYS A 62 -8.80 -16.77 -3.44
C LYS A 62 -8.73 -18.21 -2.95
N SER A 63 -7.55 -18.83 -2.93
CA SER A 63 -7.39 -20.21 -2.46
C SER A 63 -7.76 -20.39 -0.98
N PHE A 64 -7.67 -19.32 -0.18
CA PHE A 64 -8.09 -19.28 1.22
C PHE A 64 -9.50 -18.68 1.43
N GLY A 65 -10.31 -18.58 0.37
CA GLY A 65 -11.70 -18.13 0.45
C GLY A 65 -11.89 -16.62 0.64
N GLY A 66 -10.83 -15.84 0.48
CA GLY A 66 -10.88 -14.38 0.52
C GLY A 66 -11.46 -13.77 -0.75
N LYS A 67 -11.59 -12.44 -0.75
CA LYS A 67 -12.09 -11.65 -1.89
C LYS A 67 -11.01 -10.73 -2.44
N VAL A 68 -11.01 -10.53 -3.76
CA VAL A 68 -10.02 -9.72 -4.47
C VAL A 68 -10.70 -8.78 -5.46
N ILE A 69 -10.37 -7.49 -5.37
CA ILE A 69 -10.81 -6.42 -6.27
C ILE A 69 -9.59 -5.90 -7.03
N GLY A 70 -9.61 -6.04 -8.36
CA GLY A 70 -8.61 -5.47 -9.26
C GLY A 70 -9.02 -4.11 -9.80
N ILE A 71 -8.09 -3.16 -9.84
CA ILE A 71 -8.31 -1.84 -10.45
C ILE A 71 -7.17 -1.57 -11.42
N THR A 72 -7.49 -1.48 -12.71
CA THR A 72 -6.52 -1.32 -13.79
C THR A 72 -6.97 -0.27 -14.81
N THR A 73 -6.09 0.08 -15.73
CA THR A 73 -6.45 0.87 -16.92
C THR A 73 -6.54 -0.03 -18.14
N GLU A 74 -7.20 0.41 -19.20
CA GLU A 74 -7.21 -0.32 -20.48
C GLU A 74 -5.79 -0.54 -21.04
N HIS A 75 -4.88 0.42 -20.80
CA HIS A 75 -3.50 0.32 -21.23
C HIS A 75 -2.73 -0.75 -20.45
N LEU A 76 -2.83 -0.73 -19.11
CA LEU A 76 -2.17 -1.70 -18.26
C LEU A 76 -2.71 -3.11 -18.49
N ALA A 77 -4.03 -3.28 -18.64
CA ALA A 77 -4.63 -4.60 -18.90
C ALA A 77 -4.11 -5.30 -20.17
N LYS A 78 -3.56 -4.54 -21.13
CA LYS A 78 -2.92 -5.10 -22.34
C LYS A 78 -1.49 -5.56 -22.12
N ILE A 79 -0.77 -4.92 -21.18
CA ILE A 79 0.65 -5.18 -20.88
C ILE A 79 0.77 -6.23 -19.77
N GLU A 80 -0.08 -6.09 -18.75
CA GLU A 80 -0.21 -6.93 -17.58
C GLU A 80 -1.64 -7.46 -17.53
N PRO A 81 -1.89 -8.65 -18.13
CA PRO A 81 -3.23 -9.23 -18.17
C PRO A 81 -3.86 -9.31 -16.79
N PRO A 82 -5.16 -8.98 -16.64
CA PRO A 82 -5.86 -9.12 -15.37
C PRO A 82 -5.78 -10.54 -14.82
N SER A 83 -5.77 -10.67 -13.49
CA SER A 83 -5.80 -11.98 -12.84
C SER A 83 -7.11 -12.73 -13.07
N ASP A 84 -7.05 -14.06 -13.20
CA ASP A 84 -8.23 -14.93 -13.22
C ASP A 84 -8.89 -15.08 -11.83
N PHE A 85 -8.22 -14.58 -10.79
CA PHE A 85 -8.60 -14.74 -9.38
C PHE A 85 -9.31 -13.49 -8.81
N LEU A 86 -9.99 -12.71 -9.65
CA LEU A 86 -10.70 -11.50 -9.24
C LEU A 86 -12.19 -11.77 -8.97
N ASP A 87 -12.73 -11.19 -7.91
CA ASP A 87 -14.17 -11.09 -7.67
C ASP A 87 -14.77 -9.88 -8.37
N GLU A 88 -14.03 -8.77 -8.44
CA GLU A 88 -14.39 -7.55 -9.15
C GLU A 88 -13.19 -7.02 -9.93
N LEU A 89 -13.43 -6.51 -11.13
CA LEU A 89 -12.44 -5.80 -11.94
C LEU A 89 -13.01 -4.43 -12.35
N HIS A 90 -12.30 -3.37 -11.99
CA HIS A 90 -12.57 -2.02 -12.44
C HIS A 90 -11.53 -1.62 -13.50
N ILE A 91 -12.01 -1.26 -14.69
CA ILE A 91 -11.20 -0.67 -15.75
C ILE A 91 -11.53 0.82 -15.80
N VAL A 92 -10.51 1.67 -15.60
CA VAL A 92 -10.66 3.13 -15.56
C VAL A 92 -9.84 3.82 -16.65
N GLY A 93 -10.14 5.10 -16.91
CA GLY A 93 -9.60 5.84 -18.03
C GLY A 93 -8.17 6.35 -17.84
N SER A 94 -7.69 6.45 -16.59
CA SER A 94 -6.35 6.98 -16.30
C SER A 94 -5.68 6.37 -15.07
N MET A 95 -4.35 6.54 -14.98
CA MET A 95 -3.59 6.15 -13.78
C MET A 95 -4.00 6.94 -12.53
N TYR A 96 -4.40 8.20 -12.68
CA TYR A 96 -4.91 9.01 -11.57
C TYR A 96 -6.23 8.47 -11.02
N GLU A 97 -7.18 8.14 -11.92
CA GLU A 97 -8.43 7.50 -11.53
C GLU A 97 -8.19 6.13 -10.87
N ARG A 98 -7.21 5.38 -11.38
CA ARG A 98 -6.83 4.07 -10.81
C ARG A 98 -6.36 4.22 -9.37
N LYS A 99 -5.38 5.10 -9.12
CA LYS A 99 -4.83 5.33 -7.77
C LYS A 99 -5.90 5.88 -6.82
N ARG A 100 -6.69 6.86 -7.28
CA ARG A 100 -7.82 7.41 -6.53
C ARG A 100 -8.83 6.33 -6.13
N LEU A 101 -9.24 5.46 -7.06
CA LEU A 101 -10.21 4.42 -6.76
C LEU A 101 -9.65 3.36 -5.79
N ILE A 102 -8.35 3.04 -5.88
CA ILE A 102 -7.67 2.20 -4.87
C ILE A 102 -7.73 2.89 -3.50
N HIS A 103 -7.45 4.21 -3.43
CA HIS A 103 -7.53 4.96 -2.18
C HIS A 103 -8.94 4.98 -1.58
N GLU A 104 -9.96 5.17 -2.41
CA GLU A 104 -11.37 5.20 -2.01
C GLU A 104 -11.84 3.83 -1.51
N LYS A 105 -11.52 2.75 -2.25
CA LYS A 105 -11.96 1.38 -1.93
C LYS A 105 -11.18 0.71 -0.82
N SER A 106 -10.02 1.23 -0.41
CA SER A 106 -9.19 0.63 0.64
C SER A 106 -9.40 1.30 1.99
N ALA A 107 -9.53 0.55 3.09
CA ALA A 107 -9.59 1.12 4.44
C ALA A 107 -8.20 1.30 5.07
N ARG A 108 -7.19 0.61 4.52
CA ARG A 108 -5.78 0.63 4.92
C ARG A 108 -4.90 0.18 3.76
N PHE A 109 -3.60 0.43 3.86
CA PHE A 109 -2.64 0.11 2.80
C PHE A 109 -1.46 -0.69 3.31
N ILE A 110 -0.96 -1.60 2.48
CA ILE A 110 0.32 -2.29 2.65
C ILE A 110 1.12 -2.16 1.36
N ALA A 111 2.41 -1.85 1.48
CA ALA A 111 3.38 -2.04 0.40
C ALA A 111 4.29 -3.24 0.69
N MET A 112 4.48 -4.07 -0.33
CA MET A 112 5.39 -5.22 -0.37
C MET A 112 6.49 -4.95 -1.42
N PRO A 113 7.56 -5.78 -1.48
CA PRO A 113 8.60 -5.63 -2.48
C PRO A 113 8.06 -5.52 -3.90
N GLY A 114 8.59 -4.55 -4.67
CA GLY A 114 8.09 -4.23 -5.99
C GLY A 114 8.87 -3.11 -6.68
N GLY A 115 8.59 -2.85 -7.95
CA GLY A 115 9.35 -1.91 -8.75
C GLY A 115 8.93 -0.44 -8.58
N ILE A 116 9.30 0.38 -9.58
CA ILE A 116 8.94 1.81 -9.64
C ILE A 116 7.44 2.05 -9.49
N GLY A 117 6.59 1.19 -10.06
CA GLY A 117 5.14 1.30 -9.89
C GLY A 117 4.69 1.19 -8.43
N THR A 118 5.27 0.26 -7.67
CA THR A 118 5.01 0.13 -6.23
C THR A 118 5.48 1.37 -5.46
N PHE A 119 6.63 1.93 -5.82
CA PHE A 119 7.12 3.16 -5.20
C PHE A 119 6.25 4.38 -5.54
N ASP A 120 5.76 4.52 -6.77
CA ASP A 120 4.80 5.57 -7.16
C ASP A 120 3.54 5.51 -6.28
N GLU A 121 2.93 4.33 -6.16
CA GLU A 121 1.74 4.12 -5.34
C GLU A 121 2.01 4.35 -3.84
N LEU A 122 3.16 3.89 -3.34
CA LEU A 122 3.59 4.08 -1.96
C LEU A 122 3.79 5.56 -1.63
N PHE A 123 4.60 6.28 -2.40
CA PHE A 123 4.92 7.68 -2.10
C PHE A 123 3.72 8.59 -2.32
N GLU A 124 2.85 8.31 -3.29
CA GLU A 124 1.59 9.05 -3.44
C GLU A 124 0.70 8.90 -2.21
N THR A 125 0.55 7.66 -1.72
CA THR A 125 -0.25 7.38 -0.51
C THR A 125 0.36 8.00 0.73
N TRP A 126 1.69 7.91 0.89
CA TRP A 126 2.43 8.51 1.99
C TRP A 126 2.25 10.04 2.00
N CYS A 127 2.45 10.70 0.85
CA CYS A 127 2.23 12.13 0.70
C CYS A 127 0.79 12.52 1.00
N ALA A 128 -0.21 11.76 0.52
CA ALA A 128 -1.62 12.03 0.77
C ALA A 128 -1.98 11.91 2.26
N ILE A 129 -1.34 10.99 3.00
CA ILE A 129 -1.50 10.89 4.47
C ILE A 129 -0.84 12.07 5.16
N LYS A 130 0.40 12.42 4.77
CA LYS A 130 1.14 13.57 5.32
C LYS A 130 0.32 14.87 5.27
N ILE A 131 -0.35 15.14 4.14
CA ILE A 131 -1.14 16.37 3.97
C ILE A 131 -2.59 16.23 4.49
N GLY A 132 -2.95 15.08 5.07
CA GLY A 132 -4.25 14.84 5.69
C GLY A 132 -5.41 14.57 4.73
N VAL A 133 -5.15 14.35 3.44
CA VAL A 133 -6.18 13.96 2.44
C VAL A 133 -6.65 12.53 2.69
N ILE A 134 -5.74 11.64 3.08
CA ILE A 134 -6.04 10.27 3.49
C ILE A 134 -5.77 10.12 4.98
N ARG A 135 -6.74 9.59 5.73
CA ARG A 135 -6.61 9.27 7.16
C ARG A 135 -6.76 7.77 7.38
N LYS A 136 -5.86 6.99 6.77
CA LYS A 136 -5.90 5.52 6.73
C LYS A 136 -4.47 5.01 6.98
N PRO A 137 -4.29 3.90 7.72
CA PRO A 137 -2.96 3.42 8.05
C PRO A 137 -2.24 2.86 6.81
N LEU A 138 -0.92 3.03 6.79
CA LEU A 138 -0.02 2.57 5.75
C LEU A 138 1.09 1.71 6.37
N GLY A 139 1.28 0.51 5.85
CA GLY A 139 2.30 -0.43 6.30
C GLY A 139 3.33 -0.75 5.22
N LEU A 140 4.58 -0.98 5.62
CA LEU A 140 5.65 -1.51 4.78
C LEU A 140 6.05 -2.90 5.28
N VAL A 141 5.89 -3.93 4.46
CA VAL A 141 6.34 -5.28 4.82
C VAL A 141 7.76 -5.49 4.27
N ASN A 142 8.75 -5.29 5.15
CA ASN A 142 10.18 -5.12 4.87
C ASN A 142 10.98 -6.43 4.88
N ILE A 143 10.60 -7.33 3.99
CA ILE A 143 11.23 -8.66 3.88
C ILE A 143 12.67 -8.54 3.39
N GLU A 144 13.60 -9.23 4.05
CA GLU A 144 15.04 -9.22 3.72
C GLU A 144 15.64 -7.81 3.72
N GLY A 145 15.03 -6.86 4.45
CA GLY A 145 15.46 -5.46 4.45
C GLY A 145 15.27 -4.75 3.10
N TYR A 146 14.33 -5.21 2.27
CA TYR A 146 14.07 -4.66 0.93
C TYR A 146 13.92 -3.13 0.91
N PHE A 147 13.27 -2.56 1.92
CA PHE A 147 13.01 -1.13 2.04
C PHE A 147 14.11 -0.36 2.79
N ASN A 148 15.14 -1.03 3.34
CA ASN A 148 16.15 -0.39 4.20
C ASN A 148 16.83 0.81 3.53
N SER A 149 17.29 0.64 2.29
CA SER A 149 17.97 1.72 1.56
C SER A 149 17.06 2.92 1.29
N MET A 150 15.79 2.67 0.98
CA MET A 150 14.79 3.72 0.74
C MET A 150 14.44 4.44 2.04
N ILE A 151 14.23 3.71 3.14
CA ILE A 151 14.01 4.29 4.47
C ILE A 151 15.21 5.11 4.91
N GLN A 152 16.44 4.62 4.68
CA GLN A 152 17.67 5.34 4.99
C GLN A 152 17.78 6.64 4.18
N PHE A 153 17.45 6.61 2.88
CA PHE A 153 17.42 7.79 2.04
C PHE A 153 16.42 8.84 2.56
N VAL A 154 15.17 8.43 2.80
CA VAL A 154 14.11 9.31 3.34
C VAL A 154 14.51 9.88 4.71
N THR A 155 15.12 9.05 5.57
CA THR A 155 15.63 9.48 6.87
C THR A 155 16.75 10.50 6.72
N SER A 156 17.63 10.35 5.72
CA SER A 156 18.68 11.33 5.43
C SER A 156 18.09 12.67 4.96
N CYS A 157 17.05 12.65 4.11
CA CYS A 157 16.31 13.86 3.72
C CYS A 157 15.74 14.63 4.92
N SER A 158 15.38 13.94 6.00
CA SER A 158 14.96 14.56 7.26
C SER A 158 16.16 15.05 8.09
N THR A 159 17.08 14.14 8.42
CA THR A 159 18.11 14.37 9.44
C THR A 159 19.33 15.15 8.97
N HIS A 160 19.66 15.10 7.67
CA HIS A 160 20.86 15.72 7.11
C HIS A 160 20.54 16.91 6.22
N TYR A 161 19.37 16.91 5.56
CA TYR A 161 19.01 17.92 4.58
C TYR A 161 17.79 18.78 4.95
N ASP A 162 17.07 18.45 6.03
CA ASP A 162 15.93 19.22 6.55
C ASP A 162 14.78 19.44 5.54
N PHE A 163 14.59 18.51 4.62
CA PHE A 163 13.48 18.55 3.63
C PHE A 163 12.22 17.83 4.10
N ILE A 164 12.33 16.96 5.10
CA ILE A 164 11.22 16.12 5.58
C ILE A 164 11.13 16.24 7.10
N ASN A 165 9.93 16.50 7.62
CA ASN A 165 9.72 16.54 9.07
C ASN A 165 9.91 15.14 9.66
N GLY A 166 10.53 15.04 10.84
CA GLY A 166 10.77 13.78 11.54
C GLY A 166 9.50 13.00 11.91
N GLN A 167 8.31 13.61 11.90
CA GLN A 167 7.04 12.89 12.04
C GLN A 167 6.55 12.29 10.72
N ASP A 168 6.83 12.96 9.59
CA ASP A 168 6.43 12.47 8.27
C ASP A 168 7.13 11.15 7.94
N ILE A 169 8.40 10.99 8.35
CA ILE A 169 9.17 9.75 8.11
C ILE A 169 8.61 8.54 8.88
N LYS A 170 7.78 8.77 9.91
CA LYS A 170 7.18 7.73 10.76
C LYS A 170 5.77 7.33 10.34
N ILE A 171 5.22 7.94 9.28
CA ILE A 171 3.86 7.64 8.81
C ILE A 171 3.69 6.15 8.48
N PRO A 172 4.59 5.49 7.72
CA PRO A 172 4.45 4.07 7.45
C PRO A 172 4.89 3.24 8.65
N THR A 173 4.06 2.31 9.10
CA THR A 173 4.49 1.28 10.06
C THR A 173 5.33 0.24 9.34
N ILE A 174 6.53 -0.04 9.84
CA ILE A 174 7.43 -1.03 9.24
C ILE A 174 7.23 -2.40 9.91
N TYR A 175 7.11 -3.43 9.09
CA TYR A 175 6.94 -4.82 9.49
C TYR A 175 8.08 -5.65 8.89
N ASP A 176 9.08 -5.99 9.68
CA ASP A 176 10.16 -6.88 9.22
C ASP A 176 9.68 -8.34 9.08
N GLU A 177 8.55 -8.68 9.72
CA GLU A 177 7.92 -9.99 9.68
C GLU A 177 6.45 -9.90 9.29
N VAL A 178 6.01 -10.75 8.37
CA VAL A 178 4.62 -10.78 7.89
C VAL A 178 3.64 -11.12 9.02
N SER A 179 4.04 -11.98 9.96
CA SER A 179 3.22 -12.38 11.11
C SER A 179 2.80 -11.19 11.97
N VAL A 180 3.72 -10.26 12.24
CA VAL A 180 3.44 -9.04 13.02
C VAL A 180 2.43 -8.16 12.30
N CYS A 181 2.58 -8.01 10.98
CA CYS A 181 1.59 -7.31 10.17
C CYS A 181 0.20 -7.95 10.29
N ILE A 182 0.11 -9.28 10.19
CA ILE A 182 -1.15 -10.02 10.29
C ILE A 182 -1.77 -9.86 11.69
N ASP A 183 -0.98 -9.88 12.76
CA ASP A 183 -1.50 -9.72 14.12
C ASP A 183 -2.12 -8.32 14.32
N HIS A 184 -1.50 -7.26 13.79
CA HIS A 184 -2.12 -5.94 13.76
C HIS A 184 -3.42 -5.89 12.91
N LEU A 185 -3.51 -6.67 11.82
CA LEU A 185 -4.76 -6.79 11.06
C LEU A 185 -5.89 -7.43 11.88
N LYS A 186 -5.56 -8.45 12.70
CA LYS A 186 -6.52 -9.10 13.62
C LYS A 186 -6.98 -8.16 14.71
N GLU A 187 -6.06 -7.44 15.36
CA GLU A 187 -6.39 -6.47 16.41
C GLU A 187 -7.28 -5.33 15.88
N GLY A 188 -6.95 -4.80 14.70
CA GLY A 188 -7.77 -3.78 14.04
C GLY A 188 -9.16 -4.27 13.63
N ARG A 189 -9.38 -5.59 13.56
CA ARG A 189 -10.70 -6.21 13.34
C ARG A 189 -11.52 -6.32 14.63
N GLN A 190 -10.85 -6.35 15.78
CA GLN A 190 -11.47 -6.50 17.11
C GLN A 190 -11.87 -5.15 17.75
N GLY A 191 -11.64 -4.02 17.07
CA GLY A 191 -12.10 -2.69 17.49
C GLY A 191 -11.04 -1.76 18.06
N ASN A 192 -9.77 -2.19 18.11
CA ASN A 192 -8.66 -1.29 18.43
C ASN A 192 -8.25 -0.53 17.17
N LEU A 193 -8.99 0.53 16.84
CA LEU A 193 -8.59 1.44 15.76
C LEU A 193 -7.29 2.14 16.18
N PHE A 194 -6.23 1.92 15.41
CA PHE A 194 -5.08 2.81 15.41
C PHE A 194 -5.56 4.20 14.98
N ASP A 195 -5.57 5.13 15.93
CA ASP A 195 -5.82 6.53 15.67
C ASP A 195 -4.53 7.16 15.14
N VAL A 196 -4.47 7.43 13.84
CA VAL A 196 -3.34 8.12 13.20
C VAL A 196 -3.28 9.60 13.65
N SER A 197 -4.21 10.07 14.48
CA SER A 197 -4.38 11.50 14.79
C SER A 197 -3.67 12.03 16.05
N THR A 198 -3.06 11.21 16.90
CA THR A 198 -2.64 11.73 18.23
C THR A 198 -1.32 12.51 18.29
N ASP A 199 -0.55 12.67 17.21
CA ASP A 199 0.76 13.38 17.31
C ASP A 199 1.10 14.35 16.15
N VAL A 200 0.17 14.74 15.27
CA VAL A 200 0.49 15.58 14.08
C VAL A 200 -0.21 16.96 14.08
N ASN A 201 -0.64 17.48 15.24
CA ASN A 201 -1.19 18.84 15.31
C ASN A 201 -0.58 19.68 16.44
N SER A 202 0.57 20.27 16.16
CA SER A 202 0.83 21.64 16.60
C SER A 202 1.77 22.32 15.62
N ASP A 203 1.22 23.33 14.95
CA ASP A 203 1.91 24.39 14.23
C ASP A 203 2.59 24.00 12.90
N HIS A 204 2.13 24.61 11.80
CA HIS A 204 2.92 25.56 11.02
C HIS A 204 2.10 26.06 9.82
N THR A 205 1.60 27.29 9.97
CA THR A 205 1.21 28.14 8.84
C THR A 205 2.42 28.99 8.44
N ASN A 206 2.54 29.28 7.14
CA ASN A 206 3.63 29.98 6.44
C ASN A 206 4.83 29.07 6.09
N ASN A 207 5.41 29.07 4.89
CA ASN A 207 5.58 30.19 3.96
C ASN A 207 5.79 29.70 2.51
N ARG A 208 5.60 30.67 1.61
CA ARG A 208 5.65 30.69 0.15
C ARG A 208 6.88 30.00 -0.48
N TYR A 209 6.65 29.21 -1.53
CA TYR A 209 7.67 28.84 -2.52
C TYR A 209 7.45 29.60 -3.82
N ASN A 210 8.50 30.29 -4.27
CA ASN A 210 8.69 30.72 -5.65
C ASN A 210 10.14 30.36 -6.00
N TYR A 211 10.38 29.38 -6.87
CA TYR A 211 11.65 29.28 -7.62
C TYR A 211 11.46 28.57 -8.97
N SER A 212 12.19 29.11 -9.95
CA SER A 212 12.37 28.64 -11.33
C SER A 212 13.34 27.45 -11.40
N VAL A 213 13.10 26.55 -12.36
CA VAL A 213 13.87 25.32 -12.59
C VAL A 213 14.99 25.57 -13.60
N GLU A 214 16.23 25.22 -13.25
CA GLU A 214 17.25 24.82 -14.23
C GLU A 214 17.65 23.37 -13.94
N THR A 215 17.56 22.54 -14.97
CA THR A 215 17.90 21.11 -14.97
C THR A 215 19.39 20.92 -15.24
N PHE A 216 20.06 20.06 -14.49
CA PHE A 216 21.40 19.57 -14.82
C PHE A 216 21.34 18.12 -15.29
N ASP A 217 21.96 17.87 -16.44
CA ASP A 217 22.24 16.54 -17.01
C ASP A 217 23.25 15.78 -16.15
N ILE A 218 23.00 14.49 -15.94
CA ILE A 218 23.90 13.58 -15.24
C ILE A 218 24.52 12.64 -16.29
N SER A 219 25.84 12.73 -16.46
CA SER A 219 26.68 11.69 -17.07
C SER A 219 27.14 10.68 -16.01
#